data_AF-A0AAC9J1T6-F1
#
_entry.id   AF-A0AAC9J1T6-F1
#
_cell.length_a   1.000
_cell.length_b   1.000
_cell.length_c   1.000
_cell.angle_alpha   90.00
_cell.angle_beta   90.00
_cell.angle_gamma   90.00
#
_symmetry.space_group_name_H-M   'P 1'
#
loop_
_entity.id
_entity.type
_entity.pdbx_description
1 polymer ?
#
loop_
_entity_poly.entity_id
_entity_poly.type
_entity_poly.pdbx_seq_one_letter_code
_entity_poly.pdbx_strand_id
1 'polypeptide(L)' 'MTAEELESFEERFKEIKMSPVRNTRLTALKKDLEDAYNIPEHYSVAFINNNLEVMRLYRDVCYAVDLERVR' A
#
# COMPACT_ATOMS: atom_id res chain seq x y z
N MET A 1 12.20 3.51 -10.56
CA MET A 1 11.90 3.16 -9.17
C MET A 1 12.77 2.00 -8.74
N THR A 2 13.27 2.03 -7.50
CA THR A 2 14.24 1.05 -6.98
C THR A 2 13.61 0.17 -5.90
N ALA A 3 14.26 -0.94 -5.58
CA ALA A 3 13.86 -1.80 -4.46
C ALA A 3 13.83 -1.04 -3.12
N GLU A 4 14.71 -0.04 -2.96
CA GLU A 4 14.82 0.82 -1.78
C GLU A 4 13.55 1.65 -1.55
N GLU A 5 12.88 2.13 -2.61
CA GLU A 5 11.62 2.85 -2.48
C GLU A 5 10.52 1.93 -1.95
N LEU A 6 10.44 0.69 -2.44
CA LEU A 6 9.46 -0.29 -1.96
C LEU A 6 9.71 -0.65 -0.49
N GLU A 7 10.96 -0.87 -0.12
CA GLU A 7 11.36 -1.14 1.27
C GLU A 7 10.93 0.00 2.20
N SER A 8 11.13 1.25 1.78
CA SER A 8 10.68 2.42 2.56
C SER A 8 9.16 2.43 2.79
N PHE A 9 8.37 1.99 1.80
CA PHE A 9 6.92 1.87 1.95
C PHE A 9 6.54 0.71 2.88
N GLU A 10 7.25 -0.42 2.81
CA GLU A 10 7.05 -1.54 3.73
C GLU A 10 7.36 -1.15 5.18
N GLU A 11 8.42 -0.39 5.42
CA GLU A 11 8.77 0.15 6.73
C GLU A 11 7.71 1.12 7.25
N ARG A 12 7.31 2.11 6.44
CA ARG A 12 6.22 3.04 6.78
C ARG A 12 4.95 2.28 7.14
N PHE A 13 4.63 1.21 6.42
CA PHE A 13 3.45 0.40 6.72
C PHE A 13 3.55 -0.30 8.08
N LYS A 14 4.72 -0.90 8.41
CA LYS A 14 4.97 -1.53 9.71
C LYS A 14 4.82 -0.52 10.85
N GLU A 15 5.39 0.67 10.69
CA GLU A 15 5.27 1.75 11.69
C GLU A 15 3.82 2.19 11.90
N ILE A 16 3.05 2.34 10.82
CA ILE A 16 1.64 2.74 10.92
C ILE A 16 0.83 1.68 11.66
N LYS A 17 1.07 0.38 11.46
CA LYS A 17 0.35 -0.68 12.19
C LYS A 17 0.53 -0.59 13.71
N MET A 18 1.69 -0.11 14.16
CA MET A 18 2.03 0.07 15.58
C MET A 18 1.50 1.40 16.16
N SER A 19 1.04 2.32 15.32
CA SER A 19 0.50 3.62 15.72
C SER A 19 -0.89 3.48 16.36
N PRO A 20 -1.27 4.32 17.34
CA PRO A 20 -2.65 4.39 17.84
C PRO A 20 -3.61 5.09 16.86
N VAL A 21 -3.10 5.99 16.01
CA VAL A 21 -3.89 6.68 14.97
C VAL A 21 -3.49 6.12 13.61
N ARG A 22 -4.27 5.15 13.11
CA ARG A 22 -3.88 4.34 11.94
C ARG A 22 -4.66 4.67 10.69
N ASN A 23 -5.98 4.83 10.79
CA ASN A 23 -6.87 4.99 9.64
C ASN A 23 -6.42 6.07 8.65
N THR A 24 -6.19 7.31 9.11
CA THR A 24 -5.73 8.42 8.25
C THR A 24 -4.36 8.15 7.62
N ARG A 25 -3.42 7.57 8.39
CA ARG A 25 -2.07 7.27 7.90
C ARG A 25 -2.06 6.13 6.89
N LEU A 26 -2.90 5.11 7.08
CA LEU A 26 -3.09 4.02 6.13
C LEU A 26 -3.72 4.51 4.82
N THR A 27 -4.70 5.41 4.90
CA THR A 27 -5.32 6.02 3.73
C THR A 27 -4.32 6.87 2.93
N ALA A 28 -3.47 7.63 3.63
CA ALA A 28 -2.39 8.38 2.99
C ALA A 28 -1.36 7.44 2.33
N LEU A 29 -0.92 6.40 3.04
CA LEU A 29 0.02 5.40 2.49
C LEU A 29 -0.54 4.69 1.25
N LYS A 30 -1.83 4.36 1.25
CA LYS A 30 -2.51 3.77 0.08
C LYS A 30 -2.36 4.68 -1.14
N LYS A 31 -2.67 5.98 -0.96
CA LYS A 31 -2.58 6.97 -2.04
C LYS A 31 -1.13 7.18 -2.51
N ASP A 32 -0.18 7.24 -1.58
CA ASP A 32 1.24 7.38 -1.94
C ASP A 32 1.71 6.20 -2.80
N LEU A 33 1.25 4.97 -2.52
CA LEU A 33 1.56 3.79 -3.34
C LEU A 33 0.92 3.86 -4.73
N GLU A 34 -0.32 4.34 -4.83
CA GLU A 34 -1.02 4.54 -6.10
C GLU A 34 -0.27 5.53 -6.99
N ASP A 35 0.10 6.67 -6.42
CA ASP A 35 0.81 7.74 -7.11
C ASP A 35 2.24 7.32 -7.49
N ALA A 36 2.98 6.66 -6.57
CA ALA A 36 4.37 6.25 -6.82
C ALA A 36 4.49 5.14 -7.87
N TYR A 37 3.57 4.16 -7.86
CA TYR A 37 3.63 3.01 -8.77
C TYR A 37 2.68 3.13 -9.96
N ASN A 38 2.00 4.28 -10.12
CA ASN A 38 0.96 4.49 -11.13
C ASN A 38 -0.06 3.35 -11.15
N ILE A 39 -0.51 2.91 -9.97
CA ILE A 39 -1.45 1.79 -9.85
C ILE A 39 -2.79 2.24 -10.42
N PRO A 40 -3.29 1.62 -11.50
CA PRO A 40 -4.55 2.04 -12.08
C PRO A 40 -5.73 1.57 -11.23
N GLU A 41 -6.83 2.33 -11.26
CA GLU A 41 -8.09 2.01 -10.57
C GLU A 41 -8.62 0.62 -10.95
N HIS A 42 -8.39 0.22 -12.20
CA HIS A 42 -8.62 -1.13 -12.70
C HIS A 42 -7.32 -1.70 -13.26
N TYR A 43 -6.63 -2.53 -12.49
CA TYR A 43 -5.39 -3.18 -12.91
C TYR A 43 -5.65 -4.54 -13.56
N SER A 44 -4.90 -4.84 -14.63
CA SER A 44 -4.96 -6.12 -15.34
C SER A 44 -4.07 -7.18 -14.70
N VAL A 45 -4.29 -8.44 -15.04
CA VAL A 45 -3.40 -9.55 -14.62
C VAL A 45 -1.95 -9.31 -15.05
N ALA A 46 -1.74 -8.74 -16.23
CA ALA A 46 -0.40 -8.41 -16.72
C ALA A 46 0.29 -7.35 -15.85
N PHE A 47 -0.44 -6.33 -15.41
CA PHE A 47 0.10 -5.32 -14.48
C PHE A 47 0.50 -5.95 -13.14
N ILE A 48 -0.34 -6.85 -12.61
CA ILE A 48 -0.06 -7.58 -11.37
C ILE A 48 1.21 -8.40 -11.51
N ASN A 49 1.33 -9.19 -12.58
CA ASN A 49 2.47 -10.09 -12.77
C ASN A 49 3.79 -9.34 -12.95
N ASN A 50 3.76 -8.14 -13.52
CA ASN A 50 4.96 -7.32 -13.67
C ASN A 50 5.34 -6.55 -12.39
N ASN A 51 4.43 -6.43 -11.41
CA ASN A 51 4.62 -5.63 -10.19
C ASN A 51 4.21 -6.42 -8.94
N LEU A 52 4.57 -7.71 -8.86
CA LEU A 52 4.05 -8.62 -7.84
C LEU A 52 4.27 -8.13 -6.39
N GLU A 53 5.46 -7.64 -6.08
CA GLU A 53 5.82 -7.19 -4.73
C GLU A 53 5.07 -5.91 -4.33
N VAL A 54 4.98 -4.96 -5.26
CA VAL A 54 4.20 -3.73 -5.11
C VAL A 54 2.74 -4.06 -4.86
N MET A 55 2.17 -4.94 -5.69
CA MET A 55 0.77 -5.35 -5.58
C MET A 55 0.50 -6.21 -4.35
N ARG A 56 1.51 -6.87 -3.78
CA ARG A 56 1.41 -7.55 -2.48
C ARG A 56 1.25 -6.51 -1.37
N LEU A 57 2.17 -5.55 -1.28
CA LEU A 57 2.12 -4.49 -0.28
C LEU A 57 0.85 -3.64 -0.40
N TYR A 58 0.49 -3.21 -1.61
CA TYR A 58 -0.69 -2.40 -1.85
C TYR A 58 -1.98 -3.11 -1.42
N ARG A 59 -2.10 -4.43 -1.65
CA ARG A 59 -3.23 -5.22 -1.16
C ARG A 59 -3.28 -5.29 0.36
N ASP A 60 -2.14 -5.50 1.01
CA ASP A 60 -2.07 -5.52 2.48
C ASP A 60 -2.48 -4.17 3.08
N VAL A 61 -2.06 -3.06 2.47
CA VAL A 61 -2.45 -1.70 2.86
C VAL A 61 -3.95 -1.49 2.67
N CYS A 62 -4.52 -1.86 1.52
CA CYS A 62 -5.97 -1.78 1.27
C CYS A 62 -6.77 -2.54 2.33
N TYR A 63 -6.37 -3.78 2.61
CA TYR A 63 -7.03 -4.61 3.62
C TYR A 63 -6.96 -3.98 5.01
N ALA A 64 -5.82 -3.40 5.40
CA ALA A 64 -5.67 -2.70 6.66
C ALA A 64 -6.56 -1.44 6.75
N VAL A 65 -6.71 -0.68 5.65
CA VAL A 65 -7.66 0.45 5.58
C VAL A 65 -9.09 -0.01 5.80
N ASP A 66 -9.50 -1.08 5.11
CA ASP A 66 -10.88 -1.58 5.19
C ASP A 66 -11.21 -2.13 6.58
N LEU A 67 -10.28 -2.83 7.22
CA LEU A 67 -10.44 -3.30 8.61
C LEU A 67 -10.65 -2.14 9.60
N GLU A 68 -9.98 -1.01 9.41
CA GLU A 68 -10.10 0.18 10.26
C GLU A 68 -11.39 0.99 9.98
N ARG A 69 -12.11 0.70 8.89
CA ARG A 69 -13.42 1.30 8.59
C ARG A 69 -14.59 0.53 9.21
N VAL A 70 -14.39 -0.76 9.51
CA VAL A 70 -15.42 -1.64 10.07
C VAL A 70 -15.41 -1.63 11.62
N ARG A 71 -14.35 -1.10 12.24
CA ARG A 71 -14.24 -0.90 13.70
C ARG A 71 -14.91 0.38 14.17
#